data_AF-A0A822ZJU2-F1
#
_entry.id   AF-A0A822ZJU2-F1
#
_cell.length_a   1.000
_cell.length_b   1.000
_cell.length_c   1.000
_cell.angle_alpha   90.00
_cell.angle_beta   90.00
_cell.angle_gamma   90.00
#
_symmetry.space_group_name_H-M   'P 1'
#
loop_
_entity.id
_entity.type
_entity.pdbx_description
1 polymer ?
#
loop_
_entity_poly.entity_id
_entity_poly.type
_entity_poly.pdbx_seq_one_letter_code
_entity_poly.pdbx_strand_id
1 'polypeptide(L)'
;MAMVLAILSFLSIFSFTVSFGQLDDYEWPGPEYSVVGDPGMRNSNLRLAIDSWNYCNKVGSEAPKMGSPAAADCFDVHPKTFSFIQGTTHLSHLNDPDLYAVQKELYLGSKCEVHGNDLRFISDYYQFWMITLRNGNLDTHAGLCPSKGRKVGPFEHSEDGFSCFGKGCMNQPLMFHNYTSLQTVGKENFLRGRVTRNISYYSVSWEKKLGEDKSWAFHHFLRTSDKYPSLKLTLKSDTAGGKFGYGTRGMTKDLTISPDFEVIFTLNVLKGGGANSQFNLLEMRSCWRNEGLRCEGNSRIDVNRYFRMILSPNTTALCSPTNLKACPPYHITRGGSPPIYRNDTANFPYEAYHSYCAPSNAEHLQELYQLCDPYSNPMPQEIIKILPHPVWESYGFPKKQGDGWIGDSRKWKLKAGQLAFTLPFYQDPGTVPIDRSWDSIGVGTEVFMNPDQVVEWTISDFDILMHPRPHD
;
A
#
# COMPACT_ATOMS: atom_id res chain seq x y z
N MET A 1 37.22 53.51 34.14
CA MET A 1 37.19 54.17 32.83
C MET A 1 37.76 53.18 31.82
N ALA A 2 36.95 52.70 30.87
CA ALA A 2 37.23 51.72 29.79
C ALA A 2 37.68 50.31 30.26
N MET A 3 36.94 49.20 30.11
CA MET A 3 36.21 48.62 28.96
C MET A 3 37.16 48.23 27.81
N VAL A 4 37.54 46.95 27.70
CA VAL A 4 37.46 46.10 26.49
C VAL A 4 37.56 44.62 26.93
N LEU A 5 36.45 43.89 26.77
CA LEU A 5 36.39 42.43 26.74
C LEU A 5 36.92 41.92 25.39
N ALA A 6 37.70 40.85 25.39
CA ALA A 6 37.89 39.98 24.24
C ALA A 6 37.65 38.53 24.68
N ILE A 7 36.38 38.12 24.72
CA ILE A 7 35.99 36.71 24.79
C ILE A 7 35.95 36.22 23.35
N LEU A 8 36.94 35.42 22.97
CA LEU A 8 36.92 34.62 21.73
C LEU A 8 35.90 33.50 21.93
N SER A 9 34.64 33.75 21.58
CA SER A 9 33.62 32.73 21.42
C SER A 9 33.92 31.94 20.15
N PHE A 10 34.42 30.72 20.29
CA PHE A 10 34.38 29.70 19.25
C PHE A 10 32.91 29.39 18.94
N LEU A 11 32.34 30.08 17.96
CA LEU A 11 31.16 29.62 17.23
C LEU A 11 31.60 28.46 16.35
N SER A 12 31.58 27.23 16.88
CA SER A 12 31.55 26.05 16.03
C SER A 12 30.17 26.01 15.38
N ILE A 13 30.04 26.65 14.23
CA ILE A 13 28.95 26.37 13.31
C ILE A 13 29.22 24.96 12.78
N PHE A 14 28.73 23.94 13.49
CA PHE A 14 28.53 22.63 12.89
C PHE A 14 27.39 22.79 11.89
N SER A 15 27.73 23.21 10.67
CA SER A 15 26.89 22.97 9.51
C SER A 15 26.82 21.46 9.34
N PHE A 16 25.83 20.82 9.94
CA PHE A 16 25.39 19.50 9.49
C PHE A 16 24.75 19.69 8.12
N THR A 17 25.58 19.76 7.08
CA THR A 17 25.14 19.40 5.74
C THR A 17 24.79 17.91 5.82
N VAL A 18 23.50 17.61 5.93
CA VAL A 18 23.00 16.28 5.57
C VAL A 18 23.37 16.12 4.11
N SER A 19 24.48 15.43 3.85
CA SER A 19 24.87 15.05 2.50
C SER A 19 23.82 14.03 2.06
N PHE A 20 22.78 14.49 1.38
CA PHE A 20 22.01 13.60 0.53
C PHE A 20 23.00 13.07 -0.49
N GLY A 21 23.50 11.84 -0.26
CA GLY A 21 24.41 11.17 -1.16
C GLY A 21 23.87 11.27 -2.58
N GLN A 22 24.75 11.62 -3.51
CA GLN A 22 24.46 11.85 -4.91
C GLN A 22 23.83 10.58 -5.51
N LEU A 23 22.51 10.52 -5.58
CA LEU A 23 21.73 9.40 -6.14
C LEU A 23 21.82 9.30 -7.68
N ASP A 24 22.62 10.15 -8.31
CA ASP A 24 22.60 10.34 -9.76
C ASP A 24 23.16 9.16 -10.52
N ASP A 25 24.21 8.53 -9.98
CA ASP A 25 24.95 7.43 -10.59
C ASP A 25 25.12 6.25 -9.61
N TYR A 26 24.16 6.01 -8.72
CA TYR A 26 24.17 4.77 -7.93
C TYR A 26 23.87 3.59 -8.87
N GLU A 27 24.94 3.06 -9.46
CA GLU A 27 24.94 1.80 -10.18
C GLU A 27 24.93 0.67 -9.14
N TRP A 28 23.86 -0.11 -9.16
CA TRP A 28 23.65 -1.21 -8.22
C TRP A 28 24.82 -2.21 -8.32
N PRO A 29 25.57 -2.45 -7.23
CA PRO A 29 26.69 -3.36 -7.26
C PRO A 29 26.18 -4.80 -7.20
N GLY A 30 25.97 -5.39 -8.37
CA GLY A 30 25.62 -6.81 -8.52
C GLY A 30 24.29 -7.04 -9.23
N PRO A 31 23.99 -8.31 -9.56
CA PRO A 31 22.74 -8.66 -10.23
C PRO A 31 21.55 -8.45 -9.29
N GLU A 32 20.49 -7.86 -9.83
CA GLU A 32 19.19 -7.75 -9.16
C GLU A 32 18.62 -9.15 -8.86
N TYR A 33 17.92 -9.29 -7.73
CA TYR A 33 17.24 -10.53 -7.36
C TYR A 33 15.82 -10.27 -6.87
N SER A 34 14.91 -11.20 -7.16
CA SER A 34 13.53 -11.10 -6.68
C SER A 34 13.43 -11.42 -5.20
N VAL A 35 12.79 -10.53 -4.46
CA VAL A 35 12.38 -10.76 -3.07
C VAL A 35 10.97 -11.32 -2.95
N VAL A 36 10.29 -11.56 -4.06
CA VAL A 36 8.95 -12.15 -4.10
C VAL A 36 9.09 -13.67 -4.11
N GLY A 37 8.24 -14.38 -3.37
CA GLY A 37 8.21 -15.85 -3.36
C GLY A 37 7.77 -16.47 -4.69
N ASP A 38 7.03 -15.70 -5.48
CA ASP A 38 6.53 -16.03 -6.82
C ASP A 38 6.94 -14.93 -7.83
N PRO A 39 8.23 -14.88 -8.24
CA PRO A 39 8.75 -13.84 -9.13
C PRO A 39 7.97 -13.75 -10.44
N GLY A 40 7.46 -12.56 -10.76
CA GLY A 40 6.67 -12.32 -11.96
C GLY A 40 5.36 -13.10 -12.01
N MET A 41 4.85 -13.60 -10.87
CA MET A 41 3.65 -14.42 -10.78
C MET A 41 3.69 -15.68 -11.66
N ARG A 42 4.86 -16.30 -11.80
CA ARG A 42 5.09 -17.40 -12.76
C ARG A 42 4.88 -18.79 -12.17
N ASN A 43 4.85 -18.95 -10.86
CA ASN A 43 4.63 -20.24 -10.22
C ASN A 43 3.20 -20.74 -10.52
N SER A 44 3.06 -21.99 -10.97
CA SER A 44 1.74 -22.60 -11.17
C SER A 44 1.05 -22.95 -9.85
N ASN A 45 1.81 -23.07 -8.76
CA ASN A 45 1.30 -23.27 -7.41
C ASN A 45 0.80 -21.93 -6.88
N LEU A 46 -0.50 -21.69 -6.97
CA LEU A 46 -1.07 -20.43 -6.52
C LEU A 46 -1.02 -20.33 -5.00
N ARG A 47 -0.69 -19.13 -4.51
CA ARG A 47 -0.91 -18.72 -3.14
C ARG A 47 -1.60 -17.35 -3.12
N LEU A 48 -2.88 -17.36 -2.78
CA LEU A 48 -3.72 -16.17 -2.82
C LEU A 48 -4.54 -16.07 -1.54
N ALA A 49 -4.56 -14.90 -0.92
CA ALA A 49 -5.53 -14.56 0.11
C ALA A 49 -6.44 -13.44 -0.37
N ILE A 50 -7.69 -13.49 0.06
CA ILE A 50 -8.66 -12.43 -0.15
C ILE A 50 -9.11 -11.97 1.22
N ASP A 51 -9.11 -10.65 1.39
CA ASP A 51 -9.41 -10.03 2.65
C ASP A 51 -10.31 -8.81 2.45
N SER A 52 -11.31 -8.63 3.30
CA SER A 52 -12.31 -7.56 3.16
C SER A 52 -12.53 -6.87 4.50
N TRP A 53 -12.27 -5.57 4.60
CA TRP A 53 -12.42 -4.84 5.86
C TRP A 53 -13.12 -3.50 5.68
N ASN A 54 -13.60 -2.93 6.78
CA ASN A 54 -13.90 -1.52 6.85
C ASN A 54 -12.60 -0.75 7.14
N TYR A 55 -12.62 0.57 6.95
CA TYR A 55 -11.43 1.41 7.22
C TYR A 55 -11.14 1.56 8.72
N CYS A 56 -12.09 1.21 9.59
CA CYS A 56 -11.86 1.13 11.03
C CYS A 56 -11.16 -0.17 11.39
N ASN A 57 -9.82 -0.16 11.42
CA ASN A 57 -9.09 -1.37 11.81
C ASN A 57 -9.31 -1.69 13.30
N LYS A 58 -9.57 -2.99 13.55
CA LYS A 58 -10.07 -3.62 14.79
C LYS A 58 -11.58 -3.45 14.95
N VAL A 59 -12.28 -4.57 15.01
CA VAL A 59 -13.70 -4.60 14.73
C VAL A 59 -14.48 -3.90 15.85
N GLY A 60 -13.97 -3.86 17.08
CA GLY A 60 -14.60 -3.20 18.23
C GLY A 60 -15.87 -3.91 18.67
N SER A 61 -16.78 -4.11 17.72
CA SER A 61 -17.80 -5.14 17.60
C SER A 61 -18.08 -5.39 16.10
N GLU A 62 -18.00 -6.63 15.61
CA GLU A 62 -18.56 -6.97 14.29
C GLU A 62 -20.01 -6.51 14.22
N ALA A 63 -20.46 -6.02 13.05
CA ALA A 63 -21.90 -5.99 12.85
C ALA A 63 -22.39 -7.44 13.00
N PRO A 64 -23.43 -7.71 13.81
CA PRO A 64 -23.80 -9.07 14.18
C PRO A 64 -23.93 -9.99 12.95
N LYS A 65 -23.31 -11.18 13.00
CA LYS A 65 -23.35 -12.24 11.97
C LYS A 65 -22.53 -11.97 10.69
N MET A 66 -21.55 -11.06 10.72
CA MET A 66 -20.70 -10.80 9.56
C MET A 66 -19.57 -11.82 9.41
N GLY A 67 -18.94 -12.22 10.52
CA GLY A 67 -17.74 -13.07 10.53
C GLY A 67 -16.55 -12.40 9.84
N SER A 68 -15.34 -12.96 10.03
CA SER A 68 -14.16 -12.52 9.29
C SER A 68 -14.32 -12.87 7.79
N PRO A 69 -14.37 -11.87 6.88
CA PRO A 69 -14.50 -12.11 5.45
C PRO A 69 -13.11 -12.33 4.80
N ALA A 70 -12.28 -13.14 5.45
CA ALA A 70 -11.01 -13.61 4.89
C ALA A 70 -11.18 -15.00 4.26
N ALA A 71 -10.51 -15.23 3.14
CA ALA A 71 -10.41 -16.53 2.48
C ALA A 71 -9.02 -16.70 1.86
N ALA A 72 -8.66 -17.93 1.52
CA ALA A 72 -7.44 -18.20 0.78
C ALA A 72 -7.65 -19.32 -0.25
N ASP A 73 -6.90 -19.25 -1.34
CA ASP A 73 -6.82 -20.24 -2.41
C ASP A 73 -5.35 -20.62 -2.62
N CYS A 74 -4.98 -21.78 -2.06
CA CYS A 74 -3.61 -22.26 -2.00
C CYS A 74 -3.56 -23.75 -2.33
N PHE A 75 -2.81 -24.08 -3.38
CA PHE A 75 -2.69 -25.44 -3.89
C PHE A 75 -1.36 -25.64 -4.62
N ASP A 76 -0.97 -26.90 -4.76
CA ASP A 76 0.20 -27.30 -5.54
C ASP A 76 -0.22 -28.14 -6.74
N VAL A 77 0.31 -27.81 -7.91
CA VAL A 77 0.08 -28.56 -9.14
C VAL A 77 1.03 -29.75 -9.17
N HIS A 78 0.50 -30.96 -9.08
CA HIS A 78 1.31 -32.18 -9.23
C HIS A 78 1.07 -32.80 -10.61
N PRO A 79 2.07 -33.49 -11.21
CA PRO A 79 1.96 -34.07 -12.55
C PRO A 79 0.82 -35.08 -12.76
N LYS A 80 0.15 -35.55 -11.69
CA LYS A 80 -0.91 -36.57 -11.74
C LYS A 80 -2.16 -36.26 -10.92
N THR A 81 -2.16 -35.21 -10.10
CA THR A 81 -3.26 -34.88 -9.17
C THR A 81 -3.23 -33.38 -8.81
N PHE A 82 -4.40 -32.80 -8.55
CA PHE A 82 -4.51 -31.54 -7.82
C PHE A 82 -4.70 -31.86 -6.34
N SER A 83 -3.78 -31.41 -5.49
CA SER A 83 -3.91 -31.55 -4.04
C SER A 83 -4.10 -30.17 -3.41
N PHE A 84 -5.22 -29.98 -2.73
CA PHE A 84 -5.43 -28.82 -1.86
C PHE A 84 -4.63 -29.02 -0.58
N ILE A 85 -3.96 -27.96 -0.12
CA ILE A 85 -3.24 -27.98 1.16
C ILE A 85 -4.27 -27.85 2.29
N GLN A 86 -4.51 -28.95 3.02
CA GLN A 86 -5.34 -28.95 4.22
C GLN A 86 -4.45 -28.91 5.46
N GLY A 87 -4.16 -27.70 5.95
CA GLY A 87 -3.73 -27.52 7.34
C GLY A 87 -4.91 -27.75 8.30
N THR A 88 -4.67 -28.49 9.39
CA THR A 88 -5.62 -28.61 10.51
C THR A 88 -5.14 -27.72 11.65
N THR A 89 -5.82 -26.59 11.88
CA THR A 89 -5.74 -25.89 13.15
C THR A 89 -7.13 -25.72 13.71
N HIS A 90 -7.28 -25.98 15.00
CA HIS A 90 -8.52 -25.80 15.70
C HIS A 90 -8.75 -24.29 15.90
N LEU A 91 -9.70 -23.69 15.19
CA LEU A 91 -10.13 -22.32 15.47
C LEU A 91 -10.79 -22.32 16.85
N SER A 92 -10.24 -21.53 17.77
CA SER A 92 -10.76 -21.34 19.12
C SER A 92 -11.42 -19.95 19.19
N HIS A 93 -12.21 -19.67 20.23
CA HIS A 93 -12.84 -18.35 20.42
C HIS A 93 -13.88 -17.93 19.36
N LEU A 94 -14.79 -18.82 18.98
CA LEU A 94 -15.98 -18.48 18.16
C LEU A 94 -16.85 -17.36 18.77
N ASN A 95 -16.66 -17.06 20.06
CA ASN A 95 -17.41 -16.05 20.81
C ASN A 95 -16.72 -14.67 20.85
N ASP A 96 -15.44 -14.56 20.45
CA ASP A 96 -14.71 -13.30 20.35
C ASP A 96 -14.35 -13.03 18.88
N PRO A 97 -15.04 -12.12 18.20
CA PRO A 97 -14.85 -11.90 16.77
C PRO A 97 -13.49 -11.29 16.43
N ASP A 98 -12.93 -10.45 17.31
CA ASP A 98 -11.60 -9.85 17.08
C ASP A 98 -10.53 -10.95 17.14
N LEU A 99 -10.58 -11.81 18.16
CA LEU A 99 -9.67 -12.95 18.26
C LEU A 99 -9.89 -13.99 17.16
N TYR A 100 -11.15 -14.26 16.80
CA TYR A 100 -11.47 -15.19 15.71
C TYR A 100 -10.87 -14.72 14.39
N ALA A 101 -10.98 -13.42 14.07
CA ALA A 101 -10.42 -12.87 12.85
C ALA A 101 -8.88 -13.02 12.81
N VAL A 102 -8.21 -12.75 13.93
CA VAL A 102 -6.77 -12.99 14.10
C VAL A 102 -6.41 -14.44 13.82
N GLN A 103 -7.09 -15.37 14.50
CA GLN A 103 -6.80 -16.80 14.38
C GLN A 103 -7.10 -17.33 12.98
N LYS A 104 -8.16 -16.84 12.34
CA LYS A 104 -8.51 -17.21 10.97
C LYS A 104 -7.44 -16.73 9.99
N GLU A 105 -6.95 -15.50 10.11
CA GLU A 105 -5.89 -15.00 9.22
C GLU A 105 -4.60 -15.80 9.38
N LEU A 106 -4.18 -16.09 10.63
CA LEU A 106 -3.03 -16.95 10.93
C LEU A 106 -3.22 -18.37 10.36
N TYR A 107 -4.42 -18.94 10.48
CA TYR A 107 -4.75 -20.24 9.89
C TYR A 107 -4.60 -20.23 8.37
N LEU A 108 -5.19 -19.23 7.70
CA LEU A 108 -5.08 -19.09 6.25
C LEU A 108 -3.61 -18.91 5.82
N GLY A 109 -2.84 -18.12 6.56
CA GLY A 109 -1.39 -18.01 6.39
C GLY A 109 -0.69 -19.37 6.43
N SER A 110 -0.95 -20.16 7.48
CA SER A 110 -0.33 -21.48 7.65
C SER A 110 -0.65 -22.47 6.52
N LYS A 111 -1.82 -22.36 5.86
CA LYS A 111 -2.17 -23.18 4.69
C LYS A 111 -1.42 -22.82 3.43
N CYS A 112 -1.02 -21.56 3.31
CA CYS A 112 -0.40 -21.01 2.12
C CYS A 112 1.12 -20.90 2.27
N GLU A 113 1.64 -21.09 3.47
CA GLU A 113 3.05 -20.98 3.77
C GLU A 113 3.87 -21.96 2.91
N VAL A 114 4.89 -21.41 2.26
CA VAL A 114 5.89 -22.14 1.49
C VAL A 114 7.23 -21.87 2.13
N HIS A 115 7.93 -22.92 2.55
CA HIS A 115 9.28 -22.84 3.06
C HIS A 115 10.30 -23.04 1.94
N GLY A 116 11.37 -22.24 1.97
CA GLY A 116 12.56 -22.37 1.15
C GLY A 116 13.45 -23.52 1.63
N ASN A 117 14.48 -23.81 0.82
CA ASN A 117 15.39 -24.92 1.04
C ASN A 117 16.71 -24.50 1.70
N ASP A 118 16.99 -23.20 1.88
CA ASP A 118 18.27 -22.71 2.40
C ASP A 118 18.15 -22.26 3.87
N LEU A 119 18.54 -23.15 4.78
CA LEU A 119 18.48 -22.95 6.23
C LEU A 119 19.44 -21.86 6.76
N ARG A 120 20.24 -21.21 5.90
CA ARG A 120 21.17 -20.13 6.31
C ARG A 120 20.48 -18.79 6.55
N PHE A 121 19.26 -18.61 6.02
CA PHE A 121 18.46 -17.41 6.22
C PHE A 121 17.22 -17.75 7.05
N ILE A 122 17.04 -17.06 8.17
CA ILE A 122 15.88 -17.22 9.08
C ILE A 122 14.55 -16.81 8.41
N SER A 123 14.58 -16.25 7.18
CA SER A 123 13.48 -15.60 6.45
C SER A 123 12.97 -16.33 5.18
N ASP A 124 13.35 -17.58 4.93
CA ASP A 124 13.19 -18.19 3.61
C ASP A 124 11.75 -18.68 3.27
N TYR A 125 10.69 -18.10 3.84
CA TYR A 125 9.32 -18.54 3.61
C TYR A 125 8.39 -17.38 3.22
N TYR A 126 7.35 -17.69 2.45
CA TYR A 126 6.33 -16.74 1.99
C TYR A 126 4.95 -17.38 2.04
N GLN A 127 3.89 -16.57 2.06
CA GLN A 127 2.51 -17.06 2.04
C GLN A 127 1.85 -16.72 0.73
N PHE A 128 1.18 -15.57 0.60
CA PHE A 128 0.26 -15.32 -0.51
C PHE A 128 0.35 -13.90 -1.08
N TRP A 129 -0.04 -13.78 -2.34
CA TRP A 129 -0.54 -12.51 -2.89
C TRP A 129 -1.82 -12.12 -2.15
N MET A 130 -2.03 -10.83 -1.90
CA MET A 130 -3.21 -10.38 -1.17
C MET A 130 -4.12 -9.50 -2.02
N ILE A 131 -5.36 -9.94 -2.19
CA ILE A 131 -6.46 -9.11 -2.67
C ILE A 131 -7.12 -8.49 -1.45
N THR A 132 -7.20 -7.16 -1.40
CA THR A 132 -7.90 -6.46 -0.33
C THR A 132 -9.02 -5.61 -0.88
N LEU A 133 -10.22 -5.82 -0.34
CA LEU A 133 -11.34 -4.91 -0.46
C LEU A 133 -11.46 -4.08 0.83
N ARG A 134 -11.53 -2.76 0.71
CA ARG A 134 -11.87 -1.87 1.83
C ARG A 134 -13.16 -1.13 1.54
N ASN A 135 -14.03 -1.06 2.54
CA ASN A 135 -15.27 -0.28 2.50
C ASN A 135 -15.16 0.95 3.40
N GLY A 136 -15.18 2.14 2.79
CA GLY A 136 -15.03 3.44 3.44
C GLY A 136 -16.29 3.93 4.16
N ASN A 137 -17.37 3.17 4.12
CA ASN A 137 -18.57 3.49 4.88
C ASN A 137 -18.32 3.35 6.38
N LEU A 138 -18.68 4.39 7.13
CA LEU A 138 -18.38 4.53 8.55
C LEU A 138 -19.62 4.95 9.35
N ASP A 139 -20.07 4.11 10.29
CA ASP A 139 -21.07 4.50 11.29
C ASP A 139 -20.42 5.29 12.44
N THR A 140 -20.44 6.62 12.34
CA THR A 140 -19.85 7.52 13.35
C THR A 140 -20.61 7.54 14.66
N HIS A 141 -21.87 7.10 14.68
CA HIS A 141 -22.71 7.07 15.88
C HIS A 141 -22.52 5.80 16.70
N ALA A 142 -21.93 4.75 16.12
CA ALA A 142 -21.64 3.51 16.83
C ALA A 142 -20.49 3.66 17.85
N GLY A 143 -19.63 4.69 17.71
CA GLY A 143 -18.46 4.89 18.59
C GLY A 143 -17.44 3.76 18.54
N LEU A 144 -17.41 2.98 17.44
CA LEU A 144 -16.53 1.81 17.30
C LEU A 144 -15.14 2.18 16.79
N CYS A 145 -15.02 3.26 16.03
CA CYS A 145 -13.79 3.60 15.34
C CYS A 145 -12.90 4.48 16.22
N PRO A 146 -11.65 4.05 16.48
CA PRO A 146 -10.72 4.88 17.23
C PRO A 146 -10.30 6.10 16.42
N SER A 147 -9.98 7.18 17.12
CA SER A 147 -9.32 8.36 16.56
C SER A 147 -7.88 8.37 17.05
N LYS A 148 -6.90 8.27 16.14
CA LYS A 148 -5.45 8.33 16.49
C LYS A 148 -5.07 7.37 17.63
N GLY A 149 -5.59 6.15 17.59
CA GLY A 149 -5.31 5.10 18.57
C GLY A 149 -6.08 5.22 19.88
N ARG A 150 -6.97 6.20 20.00
CA ARG A 150 -7.80 6.43 21.19
C ARG A 150 -9.24 6.03 20.90
N LYS A 151 -9.86 5.27 21.80
CA LYS A 151 -11.30 5.04 21.76
C LYS A 151 -12.00 6.38 21.91
N VAL A 152 -12.88 6.71 20.98
CA VAL A 152 -13.73 7.89 21.02
C VAL A 152 -15.18 7.43 21.05
N GLY A 153 -16.05 8.22 21.67
CA GLY A 153 -17.48 7.97 21.62
C GLY A 153 -18.07 8.28 20.23
N PRO A 154 -19.40 8.26 20.12
CA PRO A 154 -20.09 8.81 18.95
C PRO A 154 -19.59 10.23 18.64
N PHE A 155 -19.42 10.55 17.35
CA PHE A 155 -19.00 11.88 16.92
C PHE A 155 -19.85 12.36 15.74
N GLU A 156 -20.17 13.65 15.75
CA GLU A 156 -20.81 14.34 14.63
C GLU A 156 -19.76 14.72 13.59
N HIS A 157 -20.10 14.58 12.31
CA HIS A 157 -19.17 14.88 11.23
C HIS A 157 -19.32 16.34 10.77
N SER A 158 -18.20 17.01 10.50
CA SER A 158 -18.17 18.22 9.66
C SER A 158 -18.50 17.88 8.20
N GLU A 159 -19.11 18.80 7.45
CA GLU A 159 -19.83 18.61 6.18
C GLU A 159 -19.12 17.87 5.00
N ASP A 160 -17.86 17.42 5.13
CA ASP A 160 -16.99 16.96 4.03
C ASP A 160 -16.45 15.50 4.10
N GLY A 161 -16.99 14.58 4.92
CA GLY A 161 -16.42 13.21 5.05
C GLY A 161 -17.38 12.03 5.25
N PHE A 162 -16.95 10.88 4.69
CA PHE A 162 -17.47 9.49 4.75
C PHE A 162 -18.99 9.27 4.67
N SER A 163 -19.46 8.51 3.68
CA SER A 163 -20.88 8.55 3.26
C SER A 163 -21.94 7.87 4.14
N CYS A 164 -21.64 7.21 5.27
CA CYS A 164 -22.61 6.23 5.82
C CYS A 164 -23.17 6.51 7.22
N PHE A 165 -24.32 7.20 7.26
CA PHE A 165 -24.94 7.69 8.50
C PHE A 165 -26.30 7.06 8.80
N GLY A 166 -26.29 5.83 9.31
CA GLY A 166 -27.48 5.13 9.80
C GLY A 166 -27.18 3.72 10.29
N LYS A 167 -28.08 3.15 11.09
CA LYS A 167 -27.92 1.79 11.64
C LYS A 167 -27.67 0.77 10.52
N GLY A 168 -26.49 0.15 10.51
CA GLY A 168 -26.12 -0.92 9.56
C GLY A 168 -25.14 -0.51 8.45
N CYS A 169 -24.58 0.69 8.52
CA CYS A 169 -23.66 1.28 7.55
C CYS A 169 -22.25 0.65 7.47
N MET A 170 -21.86 -0.12 8.48
CA MET A 170 -20.56 -0.79 8.58
C MET A 170 -20.55 -2.23 8.01
N ASN A 171 -21.53 -2.60 7.20
CA ASN A 171 -21.57 -3.96 6.62
C ASN A 171 -20.53 -4.13 5.51
N GLN A 172 -19.86 -5.29 5.49
CA GLN A 172 -19.03 -5.68 4.36
C GLN A 172 -19.88 -6.34 3.27
N PRO A 173 -19.54 -6.15 1.99
CA PRO A 173 -20.03 -7.04 0.94
C PRO A 173 -19.69 -8.49 1.27
N LEU A 174 -20.66 -9.39 1.08
CA LEU A 174 -20.42 -10.83 1.24
C LEU A 174 -19.39 -11.30 0.20
N MET A 175 -18.50 -12.20 0.62
CA MET A 175 -17.53 -12.84 -0.25
C MET A 175 -18.07 -14.18 -0.76
N PHE A 176 -17.99 -14.38 -2.07
CA PHE A 176 -18.33 -15.65 -2.74
C PHE A 176 -17.11 -16.15 -3.49
N HIS A 177 -16.36 -17.07 -2.88
CA HIS A 177 -15.13 -17.60 -3.43
C HIS A 177 -15.39 -18.94 -4.12
N ASN A 178 -15.08 -18.98 -5.42
CA ASN A 178 -14.95 -20.21 -6.19
C ASN A 178 -13.47 -20.57 -6.27
N TYR A 179 -13.10 -21.66 -5.59
CA TYR A 179 -11.75 -22.20 -5.62
C TYR A 179 -11.26 -22.50 -7.02
N THR A 180 -9.95 -22.38 -7.18
CA THR A 180 -9.26 -22.65 -8.44
C THR A 180 -9.52 -24.08 -8.89
N SER A 181 -9.88 -24.24 -10.17
CA SER A 181 -10.06 -25.53 -10.80
C SER A 181 -9.38 -25.58 -12.16
N LEU A 182 -9.01 -26.79 -12.58
CA LEU A 182 -8.56 -27.05 -13.94
C LEU A 182 -9.76 -27.01 -14.89
N GLN A 183 -9.65 -26.21 -15.94
CA GLN A 183 -10.65 -26.07 -16.99
C GLN A 183 -10.01 -26.30 -18.35
N THR A 184 -10.57 -27.20 -19.15
CA THR A 184 -10.13 -27.46 -20.52
C THR A 184 -11.01 -26.69 -21.49
N VAL A 185 -10.40 -25.80 -22.29
CA VAL A 185 -11.07 -25.02 -23.33
C VAL A 185 -10.43 -25.39 -24.67
N GLY A 186 -11.16 -26.13 -25.51
CA GLY A 186 -10.61 -26.69 -26.74
C GLY A 186 -9.48 -27.68 -26.45
N LYS A 187 -8.25 -27.36 -26.89
CA LYS A 187 -7.04 -28.17 -26.64
C LYS A 187 -6.16 -27.61 -25.51
N GLU A 188 -6.60 -26.54 -24.86
CA GLU A 188 -5.79 -25.81 -23.88
C GLU A 188 -6.34 -26.02 -22.47
N ASN A 189 -5.43 -26.06 -21.50
CA ASN A 189 -5.74 -26.25 -20.10
C ASN A 189 -5.44 -24.97 -19.32
N PHE A 190 -6.42 -24.51 -18.54
CA PHE A 190 -6.32 -23.30 -17.73
C PHE A 190 -6.60 -23.62 -16.26
N LEU A 191 -5.84 -23.00 -15.38
CA LEU A 191 -6.22 -22.86 -13.97
C LEU A 191 -7.01 -21.58 -13.81
N ARG A 192 -8.21 -21.66 -13.23
CA ARG A 192 -9.09 -20.50 -13.04
C ARG A 192 -9.78 -20.55 -11.70
N GLY A 193 -9.76 -19.42 -11.00
CA GLY A 193 -10.57 -19.17 -9.81
C GLY A 193 -11.17 -17.77 -9.86
N ARG A 194 -12.16 -17.51 -8.99
CA ARG A 194 -12.83 -16.21 -8.93
C ARG A 194 -13.48 -15.94 -7.59
N VAL A 195 -13.53 -14.67 -7.21
CA VAL A 195 -14.42 -14.16 -6.17
C VAL A 195 -15.54 -13.39 -6.85
N THR A 196 -16.75 -13.93 -6.91
CA THR A 196 -17.91 -13.26 -7.54
C THR A 196 -19.23 -13.99 -7.31
N ARG A 197 -20.33 -13.27 -7.51
CA ARG A 197 -21.74 -13.68 -7.60
C ARG A 197 -22.49 -12.67 -8.50
N ASN A 198 -23.63 -13.04 -9.08
CA ASN A 198 -24.38 -12.22 -10.05
C ASN A 198 -24.69 -10.76 -9.63
N ILE A 199 -24.63 -10.42 -8.34
CA ILE A 199 -24.93 -9.09 -7.78
C ILE A 199 -23.71 -8.42 -7.12
N SER A 200 -22.48 -8.83 -7.46
CA SER A 200 -21.29 -8.44 -6.70
C SER A 200 -20.83 -7.01 -6.99
N TYR A 201 -20.46 -6.30 -5.92
CA TYR A 201 -19.80 -4.99 -5.98
C TYR A 201 -18.32 -5.09 -6.37
N TYR A 202 -17.74 -6.27 -6.27
CA TYR A 202 -16.39 -6.51 -6.77
C TYR A 202 -16.30 -7.93 -7.32
N SER A 203 -15.39 -8.12 -8.26
CA SER A 203 -15.02 -9.44 -8.74
C SER A 203 -13.53 -9.46 -9.02
N VAL A 204 -12.84 -10.48 -8.53
CA VAL A 204 -11.47 -10.75 -8.94
C VAL A 204 -11.41 -12.17 -9.47
N SER A 205 -10.96 -12.32 -10.70
CA SER A 205 -10.68 -13.62 -11.30
C SER A 205 -9.20 -13.71 -11.62
N TRP A 206 -8.64 -14.89 -11.46
CA TRP A 206 -7.26 -15.17 -11.82
C TRP A 206 -7.23 -16.36 -12.76
N GLU A 207 -6.38 -16.25 -13.77
CA GLU A 207 -6.16 -17.34 -14.70
C GLU A 207 -4.70 -17.51 -15.08
N LYS A 208 -4.33 -18.77 -15.36
CA LYS A 208 -3.03 -19.13 -15.91
C LYS A 208 -3.21 -20.30 -16.86
N LYS A 209 -2.57 -20.20 -18.03
CA LYS A 209 -2.49 -21.32 -18.97
C LYS A 209 -1.42 -22.31 -18.50
N LEU A 210 -1.78 -23.58 -18.39
CA LEU A 210 -0.85 -24.63 -17.97
C LEU A 210 0.11 -25.03 -19.08
N GLY A 211 1.34 -25.36 -18.70
CA GLY A 211 2.38 -25.85 -19.61
C GLY A 211 3.15 -24.74 -20.34
N GLU A 212 2.86 -23.47 -20.07
CA GLU A 212 3.61 -22.32 -20.58
C GLU A 212 4.25 -21.55 -19.42
N ASP A 213 5.45 -21.00 -19.63
CA ASP A 213 6.11 -20.08 -18.70
C ASP A 213 5.49 -18.68 -18.80
N LYS A 214 4.22 -18.57 -18.39
CA LYS A 214 3.44 -17.33 -18.40
C LYS A 214 3.06 -16.92 -16.99
N SER A 215 2.97 -15.61 -16.75
CA SER A 215 2.42 -15.06 -15.51
C SER A 215 0.96 -15.47 -15.29
N TRP A 216 0.53 -15.56 -14.02
CA TRP A 216 -0.88 -15.40 -13.68
C TRP A 216 -1.39 -14.05 -14.16
N ALA A 217 -2.63 -14.00 -14.64
CA ALA A 217 -3.33 -12.77 -14.97
C ALA A 217 -4.48 -12.58 -14.00
N PHE A 218 -4.44 -11.49 -13.23
CA PHE A 218 -5.52 -11.11 -12.32
C PHE A 218 -6.38 -10.04 -12.97
N HIS A 219 -7.66 -10.33 -13.15
CA HIS A 219 -8.67 -9.41 -13.64
C HIS A 219 -9.52 -8.91 -12.48
N HIS A 220 -9.50 -7.61 -12.26
CA HIS A 220 -10.20 -6.93 -11.19
C HIS A 220 -11.36 -6.11 -11.75
N PHE A 221 -12.48 -6.18 -11.05
CA PHE A 221 -13.67 -5.40 -11.31
C PHE A 221 -14.17 -4.85 -9.98
N LEU A 222 -14.46 -3.56 -9.94
CA LEU A 222 -15.07 -2.87 -8.81
C LEU A 222 -16.24 -2.04 -9.30
N ARG A 223 -17.37 -2.13 -8.61
CA ARG A 223 -18.58 -1.35 -8.84
C ARG A 223 -19.09 -0.78 -7.51
N THR A 224 -19.21 0.53 -7.43
CA THR A 224 -19.85 1.21 -6.30
C THR A 224 -21.37 1.30 -6.49
N SER A 225 -22.07 1.68 -5.43
CA SER A 225 -23.52 1.92 -5.42
C SER A 225 -23.87 2.89 -4.30
N ASP A 226 -25.13 3.34 -4.22
CA ASP A 226 -25.60 4.17 -3.09
C ASP A 226 -25.33 3.54 -1.73
N LYS A 227 -25.36 2.20 -1.65
CA LYS A 227 -25.06 1.48 -0.41
C LYS A 227 -23.56 1.40 -0.12
N TYR A 228 -22.72 1.35 -1.16
CA TYR A 228 -21.27 1.25 -1.04
C TYR A 228 -20.60 2.27 -1.97
N PRO A 229 -20.72 3.57 -1.66
CA PRO A 229 -20.21 4.65 -2.52
C PRO A 229 -18.69 4.83 -2.37
N SER A 230 -18.10 4.26 -1.31
CA SER A 230 -16.66 4.32 -1.04
C SER A 230 -16.08 2.92 -0.94
N LEU A 231 -15.40 2.48 -2.01
CA LEU A 231 -14.76 1.16 -2.07
C LEU A 231 -13.34 1.28 -2.59
N LYS A 232 -12.44 0.48 -2.03
CA LYS A 232 -11.06 0.33 -2.50
C LYS A 232 -10.76 -1.13 -2.75
N LEU A 233 -10.17 -1.44 -3.89
CA LEU A 233 -9.79 -2.80 -4.26
C LEU A 233 -8.36 -2.79 -4.78
N THR A 234 -7.52 -3.63 -4.17
CA THR A 234 -6.06 -3.66 -4.43
C THR A 234 -5.54 -5.08 -4.48
N LEU A 235 -4.55 -5.32 -5.34
CA LEU A 235 -3.66 -6.48 -5.27
C LEU A 235 -2.31 -6.01 -4.74
N LYS A 236 -1.77 -6.69 -3.74
CA LYS A 236 -0.53 -6.30 -3.08
C LYS A 236 0.35 -7.48 -2.71
N SER A 237 1.64 -7.19 -2.62
CA SER A 237 2.64 -8.01 -1.95
C SER A 237 2.95 -7.39 -0.58
N ASP A 238 2.61 -8.10 0.47
CA ASP A 238 3.00 -7.75 1.84
C ASP A 238 4.28 -8.49 2.24
N THR A 239 5.07 -7.91 3.14
CA THR A 239 6.30 -8.54 3.65
C THR A 239 6.00 -9.68 4.62
N ALA A 240 6.80 -10.73 4.53
CA ALA A 240 6.83 -11.85 5.45
C ALA A 240 7.12 -11.36 6.89
N GLY A 241 6.20 -11.60 7.83
CA GLY A 241 6.37 -11.21 9.24
C GLY A 241 6.13 -9.71 9.54
N GLY A 242 5.42 -9.00 8.66
CA GLY A 242 5.09 -7.59 8.85
C GLY A 242 4.32 -7.31 10.15
N LYS A 243 4.59 -6.16 10.79
CA LYS A 243 4.02 -5.79 12.10
C LYS A 243 2.59 -5.21 12.05
N PHE A 244 1.98 -5.13 10.87
CA PHE A 244 0.69 -4.47 10.67
C PHE A 244 -0.35 -5.46 10.14
N GLY A 245 -1.46 -5.62 10.88
CA GLY A 245 -2.35 -6.78 10.74
C GLY A 245 -1.99 -7.85 11.79
N TYR A 246 -2.27 -9.11 11.50
CA TYR A 246 -2.05 -10.21 12.46
C TYR A 246 -0.69 -10.92 12.30
N GLY A 247 0.29 -10.26 11.67
CA GLY A 247 1.63 -10.83 11.47
C GLY A 247 1.72 -11.84 10.33
N THR A 248 0.84 -11.74 9.33
CA THR A 248 0.83 -12.65 8.18
C THR A 248 1.97 -12.37 7.24
N ARG A 249 2.56 -13.45 6.74
CA ARG A 249 3.87 -13.46 6.17
C ARG A 249 3.75 -13.49 4.65
N GLY A 250 3.47 -12.31 4.08
CA GLY A 250 3.02 -12.14 2.70
C GLY A 250 4.01 -12.60 1.62
N MET A 251 3.71 -12.27 0.36
CA MET A 251 4.46 -12.75 -0.80
C MET A 251 5.91 -12.22 -0.88
N THR A 252 6.24 -11.09 -0.23
CA THR A 252 7.61 -10.57 -0.20
C THR A 252 8.40 -11.20 0.94
N LYS A 253 9.46 -11.96 0.64
CA LYS A 253 10.30 -12.70 1.60
C LYS A 253 11.21 -11.80 2.44
N ASP A 254 11.74 -10.73 1.83
CA ASP A 254 12.71 -9.84 2.46
C ASP A 254 12.19 -8.40 2.63
N LEU A 255 12.79 -7.64 3.53
CA LEU A 255 12.45 -6.23 3.73
C LEU A 255 12.86 -5.42 2.50
N THR A 256 11.90 -4.77 1.85
CA THR A 256 12.18 -3.85 0.73
C THR A 256 12.64 -2.51 1.29
N ILE A 257 13.94 -2.24 1.25
CA ILE A 257 14.53 -1.03 1.86
C ILE A 257 14.88 -0.02 0.77
N SER A 258 14.37 1.20 0.88
CA SER A 258 14.77 2.31 0.02
C SER A 258 16.25 2.69 0.25
N PRO A 259 17.02 3.03 -0.80
CA PRO A 259 16.60 3.18 -2.19
C PRO A 259 16.62 1.90 -3.05
N ASP A 260 16.87 0.73 -2.45
CA ASP A 260 17.51 -0.44 -3.05
C ASP A 260 16.61 -1.40 -3.82
N PHE A 261 15.48 -0.92 -4.35
CA PHE A 261 14.56 -1.80 -5.06
C PHE A 261 13.77 -1.13 -6.19
N GLU A 262 13.35 -2.01 -7.10
CA GLU A 262 12.47 -1.70 -8.21
C GLU A 262 11.20 -2.57 -8.15
N VAL A 263 10.12 -2.04 -8.72
CA VAL A 263 8.83 -2.73 -8.80
C VAL A 263 8.47 -2.91 -10.27
N ILE A 264 8.14 -4.13 -10.66
CA ILE A 264 7.83 -4.50 -12.05
C ILE A 264 6.45 -5.11 -12.11
N PHE A 265 5.64 -4.73 -13.10
CA PHE A 265 4.37 -5.40 -13.41
C PHE A 265 3.86 -4.95 -14.77
N THR A 266 3.01 -5.76 -15.40
CA THR A 266 2.20 -5.36 -16.55
C THR A 266 0.83 -4.91 -16.05
N LEU A 267 0.41 -3.70 -16.41
CA LEU A 267 -0.88 -3.12 -16.05
C LEU A 267 -1.67 -2.76 -17.31
N ASN A 268 -2.96 -3.11 -17.32
CA ASN A 268 -3.91 -2.66 -18.32
C ASN A 268 -5.18 -2.16 -17.63
N VAL A 269 -5.45 -0.86 -17.71
CA VAL A 269 -6.68 -0.27 -17.19
C VAL A 269 -7.75 -0.34 -18.27
N LEU A 270 -8.85 -1.04 -17.99
CA LEU A 270 -9.95 -1.25 -18.93
C LEU A 270 -11.05 -0.20 -18.72
N LYS A 271 -11.33 0.18 -17.46
CA LYS A 271 -12.29 1.23 -17.09
C LYS A 271 -11.78 1.99 -15.86
N GLY A 272 -11.97 3.31 -15.87
CA GLY A 272 -11.28 4.24 -14.97
C GLY A 272 -12.10 4.82 -13.81
N GLY A 273 -13.33 4.36 -13.59
CA GLY A 273 -14.26 5.02 -12.67
C GLY A 273 -14.61 6.45 -13.11
N GLY A 274 -15.30 7.18 -12.23
CA GLY A 274 -15.69 8.58 -12.45
C GLY A 274 -14.69 9.59 -11.88
N ALA A 275 -15.09 10.87 -11.86
CA ALA A 275 -14.21 11.98 -11.46
C ALA A 275 -13.60 11.85 -10.05
N ASN A 276 -14.28 11.16 -9.13
CA ASN A 276 -13.83 10.94 -7.74
C ASN A 276 -13.16 9.56 -7.52
N SER A 277 -12.71 8.91 -8.60
CA SER A 277 -11.98 7.64 -8.55
C SER A 277 -10.47 7.87 -8.66
N GLN A 278 -9.71 7.35 -7.69
CA GLN A 278 -8.25 7.37 -7.68
C GLN A 278 -7.73 5.96 -7.95
N PHE A 279 -7.24 5.73 -9.17
CA PHE A 279 -6.47 4.54 -9.48
C PHE A 279 -5.00 4.80 -9.12
N ASN A 280 -4.44 4.01 -8.21
CA ASN A 280 -3.04 4.10 -7.84
C ASN A 280 -2.23 3.12 -8.68
N LEU A 281 -1.32 3.64 -9.52
CA LEU A 281 -0.33 2.84 -10.23
C LEU A 281 0.55 2.08 -9.23
N LEU A 282 0.88 2.74 -8.13
CA LEU A 282 1.66 2.17 -7.04
C LEU A 282 1.16 2.76 -5.72
N GLU A 283 0.88 1.89 -4.76
CA GLU A 283 0.68 2.23 -3.36
C GLU A 283 1.69 1.45 -2.53
N MET A 284 2.50 2.17 -1.76
CA MET A 284 3.47 1.60 -0.84
C MET A 284 3.12 2.05 0.57
N ARG A 285 3.24 1.13 1.52
CA ARG A 285 2.98 1.39 2.93
C ARG A 285 4.14 0.93 3.80
N SER A 286 4.41 1.70 4.83
CA SER A 286 5.42 1.42 5.84
C SER A 286 4.96 1.91 7.21
N CYS A 287 5.69 1.54 8.26
CA CYS A 287 5.50 2.04 9.61
C CYS A 287 6.84 2.37 10.28
N TRP A 288 6.98 3.62 10.72
CA TRP A 288 8.04 4.05 11.64
C TRP A 288 7.55 5.15 12.57
N ARG A 289 8.29 5.46 13.63
CA ARG A 289 7.95 6.54 14.55
C ARG A 289 8.62 7.85 14.17
N ASN A 290 8.12 8.96 14.71
CA ASN A 290 8.65 10.28 14.38
C ASN A 290 10.12 10.43 14.79
N GLU A 291 10.57 9.70 15.81
CA GLU A 291 11.95 9.71 16.30
C GLU A 291 12.93 8.82 15.50
N GLY A 292 12.51 8.26 14.37
CA GLY A 292 13.38 7.44 13.51
C GLY A 292 13.54 5.99 13.99
N LEU A 293 12.59 5.47 14.78
CA LEU A 293 12.56 4.07 15.22
C LEU A 293 11.50 3.25 14.48
N ARG A 294 11.70 1.93 14.42
CA ARG A 294 10.73 0.98 13.87
C ARG A 294 9.47 0.92 14.75
N CYS A 295 8.32 0.74 14.12
CA CYS A 295 7.07 0.53 14.84
C CYS A 295 7.10 -0.72 15.73
N GLU A 296 6.35 -0.70 16.83
CA GLU A 296 6.20 -1.83 17.77
C GLU A 296 4.75 -2.30 17.94
N GLY A 297 3.81 -1.73 17.19
CA GLY A 297 2.37 -1.95 17.34
C GLY A 297 1.72 -0.99 18.34
N ASN A 298 2.37 0.12 18.70
CA ASN A 298 1.86 1.12 19.63
C ASN A 298 1.09 2.22 18.89
N SER A 299 -0.24 2.16 18.96
CA SER A 299 -1.14 3.01 18.18
C SER A 299 -1.07 4.52 18.48
N ARG A 300 -0.33 4.94 19.53
CA ARG A 300 -0.17 6.35 19.89
C ARG A 300 1.07 6.99 19.28
N ILE A 301 2.15 6.23 19.14
CA ILE A 301 3.47 6.74 18.72
C ILE A 301 3.87 6.23 17.34
N ASP A 302 3.39 5.05 16.95
CA ASP A 302 3.63 4.49 15.62
C ASP A 302 2.87 5.29 14.57
N VAL A 303 3.52 5.52 13.43
CA VAL A 303 2.95 6.29 12.32
C VAL A 303 2.98 5.44 11.05
N ASN A 304 1.81 5.24 10.47
CA ASN A 304 1.70 4.62 9.15
C ASN A 304 2.00 5.62 8.06
N ARG A 305 2.81 5.21 7.10
CA ARG A 305 3.21 6.08 6.01
C ARG A 305 2.86 5.47 4.68
N TYR A 306 2.29 6.30 3.82
CA TYR A 306 1.82 5.89 2.51
C TYR A 306 2.45 6.76 1.44
N PHE A 307 2.99 6.10 0.42
CA PHE A 307 3.33 6.71 -0.85
C PHE A 307 2.36 6.20 -1.92
N ARG A 308 1.73 7.12 -2.65
CA ARG A 308 0.78 6.78 -3.72
C ARG A 308 1.07 7.57 -5.00
N MET A 309 1.15 6.88 -6.13
CA MET A 309 1.12 7.48 -7.47
C MET A 309 -0.27 7.30 -8.08
N ILE A 310 -1.00 8.39 -8.28
CA ILE A 310 -2.34 8.34 -8.89
C ILE A 310 -2.21 8.39 -10.41
N LEU A 311 -2.86 7.47 -11.12
CA LEU A 311 -2.86 7.35 -12.57
C LEU A 311 -4.09 7.98 -13.24
N SER A 312 -5.17 8.18 -12.49
CA SER A 312 -6.42 8.77 -12.98
C SER A 312 -6.15 10.14 -13.63
N PRO A 313 -6.39 10.31 -14.94
CA PRO A 313 -5.96 11.51 -15.68
C PRO A 313 -6.72 12.78 -15.30
N ASN A 314 -7.95 12.64 -14.78
CA ASN A 314 -8.77 13.77 -14.36
C ASN A 314 -8.49 14.25 -12.94
N THR A 315 -7.53 13.62 -12.23
CA THR A 315 -7.17 14.05 -10.87
C THR A 315 -6.32 15.31 -10.94
N THR A 316 -6.79 16.38 -10.32
CA THR A 316 -6.07 17.67 -10.25
C THR A 316 -5.18 17.73 -9.01
N ALA A 317 -4.12 18.53 -9.07
CA ALA A 317 -3.27 18.81 -7.92
C ALA A 317 -4.02 19.68 -6.90
N LEU A 318 -4.13 19.22 -5.66
CA LEU A 318 -4.57 20.07 -4.53
C LEU A 318 -3.40 20.88 -3.99
N CYS A 319 -2.18 20.37 -4.12
CA CYS A 319 -0.96 21.14 -3.91
C CYS A 319 -0.84 22.21 -5.00
N SER A 320 -0.79 23.47 -4.58
CA SER A 320 -0.68 24.61 -5.49
C SER A 320 -0.02 25.80 -4.79
N PRO A 321 0.44 26.82 -5.52
CA PRO A 321 0.98 28.05 -4.93
C PRO A 321 0.02 28.76 -3.97
N THR A 322 -1.30 28.54 -4.12
CA THR A 322 -2.35 29.12 -3.28
C THR A 322 -2.81 28.19 -2.16
N ASN A 323 -2.38 26.93 -2.15
CA ASN A 323 -2.76 25.91 -1.17
C ASN A 323 -1.54 25.13 -0.65
N LEU A 324 -0.56 25.85 -0.10
CA LEU A 324 0.70 25.29 0.39
C LEU A 324 0.53 24.22 1.48
N LYS A 325 -0.59 24.25 2.22
CA LYS A 325 -0.93 23.23 3.24
C LYS A 325 -1.12 21.82 2.68
N ALA A 326 -1.48 21.70 1.40
CA ALA A 326 -1.59 20.42 0.70
C ALA A 326 -0.28 20.00 0.04
N CYS A 327 0.78 20.81 0.11
CA CYS A 327 2.09 20.52 -0.47
C CYS A 327 3.06 19.97 0.58
N PRO A 328 3.93 19.02 0.20
CA PRO A 328 5.04 18.63 1.06
C PRO A 328 5.98 19.82 1.29
N PRO A 329 6.76 19.83 2.39
CA PRO A 329 7.56 21.00 2.78
C PRO A 329 8.64 21.38 1.75
N TYR A 330 9.18 20.40 1.02
CA TYR A 330 10.18 20.60 -0.01
C TYR A 330 10.14 19.47 -1.05
N HIS A 331 10.77 19.72 -2.20
CA HIS A 331 11.02 18.74 -3.25
C HIS A 331 12.53 18.52 -3.39
N ILE A 332 12.94 17.26 -3.53
CA ILE A 332 14.33 16.91 -3.86
C ILE A 332 14.36 16.46 -5.32
N THR A 333 15.04 17.25 -6.15
CA THR A 333 15.34 16.84 -7.53
C THR A 333 16.35 15.70 -7.50
N ARG A 334 16.23 14.77 -8.46
CA ARG A 334 17.32 13.85 -8.77
C ARG A 334 18.58 14.68 -9.04
N GLY A 335 19.65 14.44 -8.30
CA GLY A 335 20.79 15.36 -8.28
C GLY A 335 21.52 15.40 -6.94
N GLY A 336 20.75 15.19 -5.87
CA GLY A 336 21.12 15.74 -4.57
C GLY A 336 21.14 17.28 -4.56
N SER A 337 20.48 17.93 -5.53
CA SER A 337 20.31 19.39 -5.56
C SER A 337 19.69 19.87 -4.24
N PRO A 338 20.01 21.10 -3.80
CA PRO A 338 19.40 21.68 -2.61
C PRO A 338 17.87 21.55 -2.65
N PRO A 339 17.21 21.25 -1.51
CA PRO A 339 15.77 21.13 -1.45
C PRO A 339 15.07 22.38 -2.02
N ILE A 340 14.12 22.19 -2.93
CA ILE A 340 13.26 23.25 -3.43
C ILE A 340 12.08 23.35 -2.47
N TYR A 341 12.01 24.40 -1.67
CA TYR A 341 10.96 24.56 -0.68
C TYR A 341 9.64 24.97 -1.33
N ARG A 342 8.52 24.55 -0.76
CA ARG A 342 7.17 24.86 -1.26
C ARG A 342 6.79 26.35 -1.26
N ASN A 343 7.63 27.24 -0.72
CA ASN A 343 7.44 28.69 -0.83
C ASN A 343 8.14 29.29 -2.06
N ASP A 344 9.03 28.53 -2.71
CA ASP A 344 9.60 28.87 -4.00
C ASP A 344 8.56 28.58 -5.09
N THR A 345 7.65 29.52 -5.32
CA THR A 345 6.57 29.39 -6.28
C THR A 345 7.04 29.32 -7.72
N ALA A 346 8.29 29.69 -8.01
CA ALA A 346 8.86 29.65 -9.35
C ALA A 346 9.39 28.25 -9.72
N ASN A 347 9.95 27.52 -8.75
CA ASN A 347 10.66 26.27 -9.02
C ASN A 347 10.01 25.01 -8.43
N PHE A 348 9.17 25.14 -7.40
CA PHE A 348 8.54 23.97 -6.79
C PHE A 348 7.56 23.28 -7.76
N PRO A 349 7.64 21.96 -7.98
CA PRO A 349 6.81 21.27 -8.96
C PRO A 349 5.43 20.94 -8.39
N TYR A 350 4.58 21.95 -8.18
CA TYR A 350 3.25 21.78 -7.58
C TYR A 350 2.40 20.71 -8.27
N GLU A 351 2.38 20.71 -9.60
CA GLU A 351 1.60 19.78 -10.43
C GLU A 351 2.04 18.32 -10.27
N ALA A 352 3.25 18.07 -9.75
CA ALA A 352 3.76 16.74 -9.49
C ALA A 352 3.14 16.10 -8.23
N TYR A 353 2.52 16.90 -7.35
CA TYR A 353 1.94 16.46 -6.09
C TYR A 353 0.43 16.63 -6.10
N HIS A 354 -0.31 15.54 -5.88
CA HIS A 354 -1.75 15.66 -5.64
C HIS A 354 -1.99 16.28 -4.26
N SER A 355 -1.43 15.66 -3.22
CA SER A 355 -1.57 16.14 -1.84
C SER A 355 -0.55 15.51 -0.88
N TYR A 356 -0.28 16.24 0.20
CA TYR A 356 0.46 15.82 1.37
C TYR A 356 -0.40 16.03 2.61
N CYS A 357 -0.43 15.04 3.50
CA CYS A 357 -0.93 15.23 4.85
C CYS A 357 0.06 14.65 5.86
N ALA A 358 0.27 15.40 6.94
CA ALA A 358 1.25 15.14 7.98
C ALA A 358 0.68 14.28 9.11
N PRO A 359 1.55 13.58 9.88
CA PRO A 359 1.11 12.78 10.99
C PRO A 359 0.64 13.63 12.17
N SER A 360 -0.50 13.23 12.73
CA SER A 360 -1.19 14.01 13.76
C SER A 360 -0.50 14.03 15.13
N ASN A 361 0.56 13.25 15.31
CA ASN A 361 1.39 13.17 16.51
C ASN A 361 2.80 13.76 16.30
N ALA A 362 3.03 14.49 15.21
CA ALA A 362 4.27 15.23 14.99
C ALA A 362 4.30 16.50 15.85
N GLU A 363 5.43 16.73 16.53
CA GLU A 363 5.61 17.86 17.45
C GLU A 363 6.29 19.07 16.77
N HIS A 364 6.94 18.87 15.62
CA HIS A 364 7.78 19.86 14.95
C HIS A 364 7.38 20.13 13.50
N LEU A 365 6.07 20.10 13.20
CA LEU A 365 5.57 20.39 11.86
C LEU A 365 5.86 21.83 11.44
N GLN A 366 6.39 22.00 10.23
CA GLN A 366 6.54 23.31 9.60
C GLN A 366 5.16 23.91 9.32
N GLU A 367 4.95 25.17 9.73
CA GLU A 367 3.69 25.92 9.50
C GLU A 367 3.19 25.82 8.06
N LEU A 368 1.86 25.92 7.89
CA LEU A 368 1.12 25.58 6.66
C LEU A 368 1.13 24.07 6.41
N TYR A 369 0.66 23.29 7.39
CA TYR A 369 0.46 21.86 7.25
C TYR A 369 -1.03 21.51 7.27
N GLN A 370 -1.34 20.34 6.72
CA GLN A 370 -2.62 19.67 6.90
C GLN A 370 -2.36 18.32 7.59
N LEU A 371 -3.17 17.98 8.59
CA LEU A 371 -3.10 16.67 9.22
C LEU A 371 -3.89 15.64 8.41
N CYS A 372 -3.41 14.40 8.38
CA CYS A 372 -4.19 13.32 7.79
C CYS A 372 -5.47 13.05 8.59
N ASP A 373 -6.47 12.51 7.89
CA ASP A 373 -7.72 12.06 8.51
C ASP A 373 -7.44 11.09 9.67
N PRO A 374 -8.04 11.33 10.85
CA PRO A 374 -7.72 10.55 12.04
C PRO A 374 -8.51 9.25 12.19
N TYR A 375 -9.42 8.93 11.26
CA TYR A 375 -10.38 7.82 11.38
C TYR A 375 -10.15 6.67 10.39
N SER A 376 -9.57 6.94 9.22
CA SER A 376 -9.31 5.96 8.16
C SER A 376 -8.29 4.89 8.57
N ASN A 377 -7.59 5.12 9.68
CA ASN A 377 -6.62 4.20 10.25
C ASN A 377 -6.57 4.41 11.79
N PRO A 378 -6.45 3.34 12.59
CA PRO A 378 -6.34 3.44 14.04
C PRO A 378 -5.04 4.08 14.51
N MET A 379 -4.03 4.26 13.67
CA MET A 379 -2.78 4.94 14.03
C MET A 379 -2.68 6.27 13.28
N PRO A 380 -1.93 7.25 13.81
CA PRO A 380 -1.50 8.40 13.04
C PRO A 380 -0.97 8.01 11.66
N GLN A 381 -1.28 8.82 10.65
CA GLN A 381 -0.91 8.56 9.26
C GLN A 381 -0.14 9.74 8.69
N GLU A 382 0.77 9.45 7.77
CA GLU A 382 1.34 10.42 6.84
C GLU A 382 1.14 9.89 5.41
N ILE A 383 0.69 10.75 4.50
CA ILE A 383 0.40 10.34 3.13
C ILE A 383 1.01 11.36 2.17
N ILE A 384 1.82 10.87 1.23
CA ILE A 384 2.27 11.63 0.06
C ILE A 384 1.62 11.00 -1.17
N LYS A 385 0.82 11.80 -1.89
CA LYS A 385 0.19 11.43 -3.16
C LYS A 385 0.80 12.27 -4.28
N ILE A 386 1.35 11.61 -5.30
CA ILE A 386 1.93 12.25 -6.49
C ILE A 386 1.09 12.00 -7.74
N LEU A 387 1.31 12.83 -8.76
CA LEU A 387 0.69 12.76 -10.08
C LEU A 387 1.74 12.53 -11.17
N PRO A 388 1.34 12.04 -12.36
CA PRO A 388 2.21 11.94 -13.53
C PRO A 388 2.85 13.29 -13.85
N HIS A 389 4.18 13.33 -13.88
CA HIS A 389 4.93 14.57 -14.09
C HIS A 389 6.37 14.28 -14.56
N PRO A 390 7.00 15.12 -15.40
CA PRO A 390 8.34 14.86 -15.94
C PRO A 390 9.43 14.67 -14.88
N VAL A 391 9.29 15.27 -13.70
CA VAL A 391 10.25 15.08 -12.60
C VAL A 391 10.35 13.62 -12.11
N TRP A 392 9.34 12.79 -12.42
CA TRP A 392 9.32 11.37 -12.06
C TRP A 392 9.81 10.43 -13.18
N GLU A 393 10.00 10.94 -14.41
CA GLU A 393 10.32 10.15 -15.60
C GLU A 393 11.58 9.30 -15.40
N SER A 394 12.61 9.87 -14.78
CA SER A 394 13.89 9.18 -14.53
C SER A 394 13.77 7.98 -13.57
N TYR A 395 12.68 7.90 -12.80
CA TYR A 395 12.35 6.77 -11.93
C TYR A 395 11.44 5.74 -12.62
N GLY A 396 11.14 5.91 -13.92
CA GLY A 396 10.27 5.03 -14.70
C GLY A 396 8.77 5.29 -14.52
N PHE A 397 8.40 6.35 -13.79
CA PHE A 397 7.01 6.71 -13.55
C PHE A 397 6.41 7.55 -14.70
N PRO A 398 5.07 7.61 -14.83
CA PRO A 398 4.36 8.41 -15.82
C PRO A 398 4.85 9.86 -15.93
N LYS A 399 5.09 10.33 -17.16
CA LYS A 399 5.57 11.70 -17.43
C LYS A 399 4.42 12.71 -17.48
N LYS A 400 3.25 12.29 -17.95
CA LYS A 400 2.07 13.14 -18.11
C LYS A 400 0.79 12.37 -17.81
N GLN A 401 -0.27 13.09 -17.48
CA GLN A 401 -1.58 12.49 -17.26
C GLN A 401 -2.03 11.72 -18.51
N GLY A 402 -2.58 10.53 -18.30
CA GLY A 402 -3.01 9.62 -19.37
C GLY A 402 -1.98 8.57 -19.77
N ASP A 403 -0.69 8.73 -19.43
CA ASP A 403 0.32 7.67 -19.66
C ASP A 403 -0.05 6.41 -18.86
N GLY A 404 -0.17 5.27 -19.54
CA GLY A 404 -0.53 3.99 -18.96
C GLY A 404 -2.00 3.85 -18.54
N TRP A 405 -2.86 4.77 -18.99
CA TRP A 405 -4.28 4.72 -18.72
C TRP A 405 -5.02 3.83 -19.74
N ILE A 406 -6.33 4.05 -19.91
CA ILE A 406 -7.20 3.26 -20.78
C ILE A 406 -6.69 3.28 -22.23
N GLY A 407 -6.52 2.09 -22.81
CA GLY A 407 -6.00 1.91 -24.17
C GLY A 407 -4.48 1.92 -24.27
N ASP A 408 -3.78 2.06 -23.14
CA ASP A 408 -2.33 2.18 -23.06
C ASP A 408 -1.77 1.17 -22.05
N SER A 409 -1.93 -0.13 -22.37
CA SER A 409 -1.39 -1.22 -21.57
C SER A 409 0.14 -1.19 -21.59
N ARG A 410 0.77 -1.24 -20.43
CA ARG A 410 2.24 -1.13 -20.30
C ARG A 410 2.80 -2.11 -19.28
N LYS A 411 4.04 -2.53 -19.55
CA LYS A 411 4.91 -3.10 -18.54
C LYS A 411 5.72 -2.00 -17.88
N TRP A 412 5.54 -1.83 -16.57
CA TRP A 412 6.23 -0.86 -15.75
C TRP A 412 7.49 -1.49 -15.14
N LYS A 413 8.57 -0.71 -15.10
CA LYS A 413 9.74 -0.95 -14.25
C LYS A 413 10.01 0.35 -13.50
N LEU A 414 9.57 0.38 -12.24
CA LEU A 414 9.55 1.57 -11.40
C LEU A 414 10.72 1.52 -10.42
N LYS A 415 11.58 2.55 -10.41
CA LYS A 415 12.61 2.79 -9.37
C LYS A 415 11.95 3.33 -8.10
N ALA A 416 11.02 2.55 -7.58
CA ALA A 416 10.16 2.91 -6.46
C ALA A 416 10.96 3.18 -5.19
N GLY A 417 12.00 2.38 -4.92
CA GLY A 417 12.88 2.59 -3.78
C GLY A 417 13.57 3.94 -3.82
N GLN A 418 14.20 4.27 -4.95
CA GLN A 418 14.88 5.56 -5.16
C GLN A 418 13.92 6.75 -5.05
N LEU A 419 12.76 6.70 -5.71
CA LEU A 419 11.77 7.78 -5.62
C LEU A 419 11.28 7.95 -4.18
N ALA A 420 10.92 6.85 -3.51
CA ALA A 420 10.41 6.93 -2.14
C ALA A 420 11.46 7.42 -1.13
N PHE A 421 12.76 7.26 -1.44
CA PHE A 421 13.86 7.83 -0.66
C PHE A 421 13.92 9.37 -0.76
N THR A 422 13.61 9.95 -1.92
CA THR A 422 13.63 11.41 -2.12
C THR A 422 12.38 12.11 -1.60
N LEU A 423 11.31 11.37 -1.30
CA LEU A 423 10.08 11.94 -0.77
C LEU A 423 10.27 12.44 0.68
N PRO A 424 9.73 13.63 1.00
CA PRO A 424 9.93 14.32 2.28
C PRO A 424 8.97 13.81 3.37
N PHE A 425 9.07 12.54 3.74
CA PHE A 425 8.37 12.02 4.91
C PHE A 425 8.93 12.65 6.19
N TYR A 426 8.02 12.99 7.11
CA TYR A 426 8.32 13.65 8.37
C TYR A 426 9.12 12.75 9.31
N GLN A 427 10.13 13.37 9.92
CA GLN A 427 10.89 12.83 11.04
C GLN A 427 11.28 13.99 11.96
N ASP A 428 11.34 13.75 13.28
CA ASP A 428 11.65 14.77 14.26
C ASP A 428 13.07 15.33 14.04
N PRO A 429 13.26 16.66 14.08
CA PRO A 429 14.57 17.28 13.96
C PRO A 429 15.59 16.72 14.97
N GLY A 430 16.82 16.51 14.52
CA GLY A 430 17.91 16.02 15.38
C GLY A 430 17.90 14.51 15.66
N THR A 431 16.96 13.76 15.08
CA THR A 431 16.91 12.30 15.20
C THR A 431 17.69 11.58 14.09
N VAL A 432 18.08 10.33 14.34
CA VAL A 432 18.81 9.51 13.37
C VAL A 432 17.85 9.13 12.23
N PRO A 433 18.18 9.43 10.95
CA PRO A 433 17.34 9.04 9.82
C PRO A 433 17.03 7.54 9.82
N ILE A 434 15.75 7.18 9.66
CA ILE A 434 15.33 5.77 9.57
C ILE A 434 15.71 5.17 8.21
N ASP A 435 16.18 3.93 8.21
CA ASP A 435 16.17 3.08 7.02
C ASP A 435 14.73 2.74 6.65
N ARG A 436 14.21 3.40 5.62
CA ARG A 436 12.82 3.26 5.18
C ARG A 436 12.62 1.91 4.50
N SER A 437 12.06 0.93 5.22
CA SER A 437 11.52 -0.27 4.54
C SER A 437 10.04 -0.10 4.21
N TRP A 438 9.57 -0.86 3.24
CA TRP A 438 8.17 -0.89 2.82
C TRP A 438 7.60 -2.28 3.08
N ASP A 439 6.55 -2.33 3.87
CA ASP A 439 5.95 -3.58 4.35
C ASP A 439 4.85 -4.09 3.41
N SER A 440 4.43 -3.25 2.47
CA SER A 440 3.32 -3.54 1.57
C SER A 440 3.45 -2.69 0.31
N ILE A 441 3.40 -3.34 -0.84
CA ILE A 441 3.52 -2.72 -2.17
C ILE A 441 2.40 -3.28 -3.03
N GLY A 442 1.57 -2.42 -3.62
CA GLY A 442 0.43 -2.87 -4.39
C GLY A 442 -0.06 -1.89 -5.45
N VAL A 443 -1.06 -2.36 -6.20
CA VAL A 443 -1.73 -1.65 -7.29
C VAL A 443 -3.23 -1.77 -7.10
N GLY A 444 -3.97 -0.71 -7.38
CA GLY A 444 -5.42 -0.79 -7.36
C GLY A 444 -6.10 0.56 -7.25
N THR A 445 -7.40 0.54 -7.02
CA THR A 445 -8.24 1.73 -7.08
C THR A 445 -8.95 2.02 -5.77
N GLU A 446 -9.23 3.28 -5.53
CA GLU A 446 -10.08 3.80 -4.46
C GLU A 446 -11.13 4.72 -5.09
N VAL A 447 -12.39 4.32 -5.04
CA VAL A 447 -13.53 5.18 -5.40
C VAL A 447 -14.02 5.82 -4.12
N PHE A 448 -14.09 7.15 -4.08
CA PHE A 448 -14.50 7.89 -2.90
C PHE A 448 -15.84 8.58 -3.13
N MET A 449 -16.80 8.30 -2.25
CA MET A 449 -18.13 8.94 -2.17
C MET A 449 -18.82 9.12 -3.54
N ASN A 450 -18.74 8.10 -4.40
CA ASN A 450 -19.27 8.18 -5.75
C ASN A 450 -19.96 6.87 -6.14
N PRO A 451 -21.31 6.81 -6.10
CA PRO A 451 -22.05 5.61 -6.48
C PRO A 451 -22.00 5.37 -8.00
N ASP A 452 -22.36 4.15 -8.40
CA ASP A 452 -22.48 3.71 -9.80
C ASP A 452 -21.23 3.88 -10.68
N GLN A 453 -20.06 3.90 -10.04
CA GLN A 453 -18.79 3.89 -10.74
C GLN A 453 -18.34 2.47 -11.01
N VAL A 454 -17.71 2.26 -12.16
CA VAL A 454 -17.10 0.98 -12.53
C VAL A 454 -15.63 1.20 -12.84
N VAL A 455 -14.78 0.42 -12.18
CA VAL A 455 -13.35 0.37 -12.42
C VAL A 455 -12.98 -1.08 -12.76
N GLU A 456 -12.19 -1.26 -13.80
CA GLU A 456 -11.84 -2.58 -14.32
C GLU A 456 -10.40 -2.56 -14.82
N TRP A 457 -9.58 -3.53 -14.43
CA TRP A 457 -8.17 -3.60 -14.81
C TRP A 457 -7.61 -5.01 -14.71
N THR A 458 -6.52 -5.27 -15.43
CA THR A 458 -5.74 -6.48 -15.30
C THR A 458 -4.31 -6.19 -14.87
N ILE A 459 -3.73 -7.10 -14.08
CA ILE A 459 -2.33 -7.07 -13.68
C ILE A 459 -1.70 -8.45 -13.82
N SER A 460 -0.46 -8.48 -14.30
CA SER A 460 0.39 -9.68 -14.44
C SER A 460 1.86 -9.29 -14.26
N ASP A 461 2.75 -10.28 -14.26
CA ASP A 461 4.21 -10.10 -14.25
C ASP A 461 4.72 -9.29 -13.05
N PHE A 462 4.00 -9.33 -11.92
CA PHE A 462 4.35 -8.57 -10.74
C PHE A 462 5.58 -9.17 -10.06
N ASP A 463 6.65 -8.38 -9.95
CA ASP A 463 7.85 -8.68 -9.21
C ASP A 463 8.35 -7.45 -8.41
N ILE A 464 9.18 -7.71 -7.40
CA ILE A 464 9.93 -6.70 -6.65
C ILE A 464 11.38 -7.17 -6.63
N LEU A 465 12.25 -6.35 -7.22
CA LEU A 465 13.67 -6.66 -7.38
C LEU A 465 14.47 -5.83 -6.40
N MET A 466 15.23 -6.50 -5.52
CA MET A 466 16.23 -5.85 -4.69
C MET A 466 17.57 -5.82 -5.40
N HIS A 467 18.35 -4.81 -5.06
CA HIS A 467 19.69 -4.61 -5.53
C HIS A 467 20.66 -4.70 -4.35
N PRO A 468 21.72 -5.53 -4.42
CA PRO A 468 22.67 -5.68 -3.33
C PRO A 468 23.36 -4.36 -2.99
N ARG A 469 23.68 -4.14 -1.70
CA ARG A 469 24.56 -3.03 -1.29
C ARG A 469 26.01 -3.47 -1.44
N PRO A 470 26.95 -2.56 -1.73
CA PRO A 470 28.37 -2.89 -1.92
C PRO A 470 29.08 -3.39 -0.66
N HIS A 471 28.37 -3.53 0.47
CA HIS A 471 28.93 -3.90 1.77
C HIS A 471 28.19 -5.08 2.45
N ASP A 472 27.29 -5.78 1.75
CA ASP A 472 26.66 -7.01 2.24
C ASP A 472 27.36 -8.27 1.72
#